data_AF-A0A2J8RDV8-F1
#
_entry.id   AF-A0A2J8RDV8-F1
#
_cell.length_a   1.000
_cell.length_b   1.000
_cell.length_c   1.000
_cell.angle_alpha   90.00
_cell.angle_beta   90.00
_cell.angle_gamma   90.00
#
_symmetry.space_group_name_H-M   'P 1'
#
loop_
_entity.id
_entity.type
_entity.pdbx_description
1 polymer ?
#
loop_
_entity_poly.entity_id
_entity_poly.type
_entity_poly.pdbx_seq_one_letter_code
_entity_poly.pdbx_strand_id
1 'polypeptide(L)'
;MYGFCSVKDSQAALPKYVLINWVGEDVPDARKCACASHVAKVAEFFQGVDVIVNASSVEDIDAGAIGQRLSNGLARLSSPVLHRLRLREDENA
;
A
#
# COMPACT_ATOMS: atom_id res chain seq x y z
N MET A 1 5.57 -8.70 5.33
CA MET A 1 4.28 -9.39 5.23
C MET A 1 3.29 -8.46 4.55
N TYR A 2 2.20 -9.00 3.99
CA TYR A 2 1.16 -8.20 3.36
C TYR A 2 -0.16 -8.39 4.09
N GLY A 3 -0.91 -7.32 4.30
CA GLY A 3 -2.29 -7.35 4.79
C GLY A 3 -3.21 -6.74 3.75
N PHE A 4 -4.37 -7.34 3.51
CA PHE A 4 -5.38 -6.78 2.61
C PHE A 4 -6.73 -6.81 3.30
N CYS A 5 -7.40 -5.66 3.40
CA CYS A 5 -8.67 -5.54 4.08
C CYS A 5 -9.61 -4.55 3.40
N SER A 6 -10.90 -4.70 3.65
CA SER A 6 -11.94 -3.76 3.24
C SER A 6 -12.36 -2.89 4.41
N VAL A 7 -12.55 -1.60 4.17
CA VAL A 7 -13.14 -0.65 5.11
C VAL A 7 -14.53 -0.28 4.62
N LYS A 8 -15.51 -0.40 5.52
CA LYS A 8 -16.88 0.03 5.25
C LYS A 8 -16.98 1.52 5.52
N ASP A 9 -17.26 2.29 4.47
CA ASP A 9 -17.52 3.72 4.54
C ASP A 9 -19.03 3.93 4.36
N SER A 10 -19.69 4.55 5.34
CA SER A 10 -21.14 4.78 5.31
C SER A 10 -21.58 5.75 4.20
N GLN A 11 -20.64 6.54 3.67
CA GLN A 11 -20.87 7.46 2.55
C GLN A 11 -20.58 6.82 1.19
N ALA A 12 -19.91 5.66 1.15
CA ALA A 12 -19.55 4.98 -0.08
C ALA A 12 -20.53 3.85 -0.41
N ALA A 13 -20.96 3.78 -1.67
CA ALA A 13 -21.80 2.69 -2.16
C ALA A 13 -21.05 1.34 -2.22
N LEU A 14 -19.72 1.37 -2.30
CA LEU A 14 -18.86 0.20 -2.37
C LEU A 14 -17.82 0.22 -1.23
N PRO A 15 -17.40 -0.95 -0.72
CA PRO A 15 -16.28 -1.03 0.21
C PRO A 15 -15.01 -0.44 -0.42
N LYS A 16 -14.20 0.21 0.41
CA LYS A 16 -12.85 0.65 0.02
C LYS A 16 -11.83 -0.38 0.45
N TYR A 17 -10.79 -0.62 -0.35
CA TYR A 17 -9.79 -1.64 -0.11
C TYR A 17 -8.42 -1.05 0.24
N VAL A 18 -7.79 -1.64 1.24
CA VAL A 18 -6.49 -1.23 1.80
C VAL A 18 -5.51 -2.36 1.61
N LEU A 19 -4.34 -2.05 1.05
CA LEU A 19 -3.18 -2.95 1.04
C LEU A 19 -2.13 -2.42 2.01
N ILE A 20 -1.68 -3.27 2.93
CA ILE A 20 -0.69 -2.97 3.95
C ILE A 20 0.59 -3.73 3.61
N ASN A 21 1.67 -3.00 3.40
CA ASN A 21 3.02 -3.54 3.25
C ASN A 21 3.73 -3.46 4.60
N TRP A 22 3.88 -4.59 5.28
CA TRP A 22 4.51 -4.66 6.60
C TRP A 22 5.98 -5.06 6.53
N VAL A 23 6.86 -4.24 7.11
CA VAL A 23 8.27 -4.55 7.33
C VAL A 23 8.65 -4.14 8.76
N GLY A 24 8.71 -5.11 9.68
CA GLY A 24 8.99 -4.83 11.09
C GLY A 24 10.32 -4.10 11.32
N GLU A 25 10.39 -3.29 12.37
CA GLU A 25 11.55 -2.47 12.71
C GLU A 25 12.83 -3.32 12.86
N ASP A 26 12.72 -4.44 13.57
CA ASP A 26 13.81 -5.38 13.86
C ASP A 26 14.22 -6.28 12.68
N VAL A 27 13.60 -6.12 11.51
CA VAL A 27 13.99 -6.88 10.32
C VAL A 27 15.38 -6.41 9.86
N PRO A 28 16.36 -7.33 9.69
CA PRO A 28 17.68 -6.94 9.18
C PRO A 28 17.63 -6.28 7.81
N ASP A 29 18.50 -5.31 7.54
CA ASP A 29 18.47 -4.52 6.30
C ASP A 29 18.57 -5.36 5.03
N ALA A 30 19.39 -6.41 5.04
CA ALA A 30 19.48 -7.35 3.92
C ALA A 30 18.10 -7.99 3.59
N ARG A 31 17.30 -8.28 4.63
CA ARG A 31 15.93 -8.78 4.47
C ARG A 31 14.97 -7.67 4.06
N LYS A 32 15.11 -6.44 4.54
CA LYS A 32 14.32 -5.28 4.07
C LYS A 32 14.52 -5.03 2.57
N CYS A 33 15.77 -5.08 2.10
CA CYS A 33 16.11 -4.97 0.67
C CYS A 33 15.51 -6.10 -0.16
N ALA A 34 15.63 -7.36 0.28
CA ALA A 34 14.97 -8.48 -0.39
C ALA A 34 13.45 -8.29 -0.43
N CYS A 35 12.87 -7.75 0.65
CA CYS A 35 11.44 -7.43 0.76
C CYS A 35 10.93 -6.41 -0.25
N ALA A 36 11.75 -5.43 -0.62
CA ALA A 36 11.35 -4.39 -1.57
C ALA A 36 11.04 -4.95 -2.97
N SER A 37 11.67 -6.06 -3.36
CA SER A 37 11.53 -6.63 -4.71
C SER A 37 10.13 -7.16 -5.03
N HIS A 38 9.35 -7.60 -4.03
CA HIS A 38 8.00 -8.16 -4.26
C HIS A 38 6.88 -7.12 -4.16
N VAL A 39 7.14 -5.94 -3.59
CA VAL A 39 6.13 -4.90 -3.37
C VAL A 39 5.41 -4.53 -4.67
N ALA A 40 6.15 -4.40 -5.76
CA ALA A 40 5.63 -4.12 -7.10
C ALA A 40 4.56 -5.14 -7.51
N LYS A 41 4.98 -6.41 -7.53
CA LYS A 41 4.19 -7.52 -8.04
C LYS A 41 2.96 -7.78 -7.18
N VAL A 42 3.07 -7.60 -5.87
CA VAL A 42 1.93 -7.73 -4.96
C VAL A 42 0.94 -6.58 -5.13
N ALA A 43 1.41 -5.34 -5.30
CA ALA A 43 0.54 -4.21 -5.57
C ALA A 43 -0.20 -4.35 -6.91
N GLU A 44 0.40 -5.00 -7.91
CA GLU A 44 -0.26 -5.32 -9.18
C GLU A 44 -1.24 -6.48 -9.06
N PHE A 45 -0.96 -7.48 -8.23
CA PHE A 45 -1.87 -8.61 -8.02
C PHE A 45 -3.20 -8.17 -7.41
N PHE A 46 -3.16 -7.27 -6.40
CA PHE A 46 -4.36 -6.73 -5.76
C PHE A 46 -4.93 -5.55 -6.56
N GLN A 47 -5.79 -5.87 -7.53
CA GLN A 47 -6.54 -4.87 -8.28
C GLN A 47 -7.59 -4.17 -7.40
N GLY A 48 -7.86 -2.89 -7.67
CA GLY A 48 -8.91 -2.13 -6.97
C GLY A 48 -8.55 -1.66 -5.56
N VAL A 49 -7.26 -1.65 -5.21
CA VAL A 49 -6.76 -1.04 -3.97
C VAL A 49 -6.97 0.48 -4.02
N ASP A 50 -7.66 1.02 -3.02
CA ASP A 50 -7.87 2.47 -2.86
C ASP A 50 -6.68 3.14 -2.18
N VAL A 51 -6.02 2.43 -1.25
CA VAL A 51 -4.85 2.96 -0.54
C VAL A 51 -3.83 1.89 -0.20
N ILE A 52 -2.55 2.24 -0.34
CA ILE A 52 -1.42 1.43 0.16
C ILE A 52 -0.80 2.11 1.39
N VAL A 53 -0.64 1.33 2.45
CA VAL A 53 0.00 1.72 3.70
C VAL A 53 1.30 0.94 3.84
N ASN A 54 2.42 1.62 4.06
CA ASN A 54 3.66 0.97 4.47
C ASN A 54 3.77 1.10 5.99
N ALA A 55 3.96 -0.01 6.69
CA ALA A 55 3.97 -0.07 8.14
C ALA A 55 5.17 -0.87 8.64
N SER A 56 5.74 -0.43 9.75
CA SER A 56 6.79 -1.12 10.50
C SER A 56 6.37 -1.47 11.92
N SER A 57 5.33 -0.81 12.41
CA SER A 57 4.76 -1.02 13.74
C SER A 57 3.23 -0.93 13.71
N VAL A 58 2.57 -1.26 14.81
CA VAL A 58 1.09 -1.26 14.89
C VAL A 58 0.54 0.16 14.85
N GLU A 59 1.31 1.12 15.35
CA GLU A 59 1.01 2.55 15.37
C GLU A 59 0.86 3.12 13.96
N ASP A 60 1.55 2.54 12.96
CA ASP A 60 1.41 2.91 11.55
C ASP A 60 0.05 2.49 10.94
N ILE A 61 -0.73 1.66 11.64
CA ILE A 61 -2.01 1.10 11.20
C ILE A 61 -3.15 1.63 12.08
N ASP A 62 -3.20 2.95 12.26
CA ASP A 62 -4.34 3.60 12.91
C ASP A 62 -5.57 3.65 11.97
N ALA A 63 -6.70 3.13 12.46
CA ALA A 63 -7.94 3.07 11.69
C ALA A 63 -8.49 4.47 11.35
N GLY A 64 -8.32 5.44 12.24
CA GLY A 64 -8.76 6.82 12.01
C GLY A 64 -7.96 7.50 10.90
N ALA A 65 -6.64 7.39 10.95
CA ALA A 65 -5.73 7.94 9.94
C ALA A 65 -5.94 7.29 8.56
N ILE A 66 -6.10 5.96 8.51
CA ILE A 66 -6.43 5.25 7.26
C ILE A 66 -7.79 5.70 6.74
N GLY A 67 -8.80 5.81 7.60
CA GLY A 67 -10.13 6.30 7.25
C GLY A 67 -10.11 7.71 6.66
N GLN A 68 -9.37 8.63 7.26
CA GLN A 68 -9.19 10.00 6.73
C GLN A 68 -8.50 10.00 5.37
N ARG A 69 -7.47 9.18 5.18
CA ARG A 69 -6.79 9.05 3.89
C ARG A 69 -7.73 8.51 2.80
N LEU A 70 -8.63 7.61 3.17
CA LEU A 70 -9.67 7.06 2.28
C LEU A 70 -10.80 8.07 1.99
N SER A 71 -11.12 8.99 2.90
CA SER A 71 -12.17 10.00 2.70
C SER A 71 -11.69 11.18 1.86
N ASN A 72 -10.41 11.56 1.98
CA ASN A 72 -9.85 12.74 1.32
C ASN A 72 -9.68 12.58 -0.20
N GLY A 73 -10.14 11.47 -0.78
CA GLY A 73 -10.32 11.34 -2.22
C GLY A 73 -9.01 11.46 -3.01
N LEU A 74 -7.87 11.02 -2.45
CA LEU A 74 -6.65 10.79 -3.21
C LEU A 74 -6.97 9.69 -4.24
N ALA A 75 -7.44 10.16 -5.40
CA ALA A 75 -8.00 9.37 -6.48
C ALA A 75 -7.09 8.20 -6.81
N ARG A 76 -7.59 6.96 -6.66
CA ARG A 76 -7.02 5.69 -7.14
C ARG A 76 -5.60 5.86 -7.66
N LEU A 77 -4.68 6.22 -6.77
CA LEU A 77 -3.34 6.50 -7.23
C LEU A 77 -2.80 5.12 -7.56
N SER A 78 -2.52 4.88 -8.84
CA SER A 78 -1.48 3.93 -9.22
C SER A 78 -0.35 4.17 -8.22
N SER A 79 -0.20 3.22 -7.30
CA SER A 79 0.62 3.33 -6.10
C SER A 79 1.86 4.19 -6.36
N PRO A 80 2.25 5.17 -5.52
CA PRO A 80 3.48 5.92 -5.73
C PRO A 80 4.71 5.03 -5.89
N VAL A 81 4.66 3.79 -5.40
CA VAL A 81 5.65 2.75 -5.69
C VAL A 81 5.49 2.24 -7.14
N LEU A 82 4.29 1.86 -7.59
CA LEU A 82 4.03 1.50 -8.98
C LEU A 82 4.35 2.63 -9.98
N HIS A 83 4.01 3.87 -9.65
CA HIS A 83 4.37 5.03 -10.46
C HIS A 83 5.89 5.18 -10.56
N ARG A 84 6.62 5.09 -9.44
CA ARG A 84 8.10 5.16 -9.45
C ARG A 84 8.76 3.95 -10.12
N LEU A 85 8.15 2.78 -10.05
CA LEU A 85 8.66 1.58 -10.73
C LEU A 85 8.45 1.67 -12.23
N ARG A 86 7.28 2.12 -12.69
CA ARG A 86 7.03 2.38 -14.12
C ARG A 86 8.04 3.39 -14.69
N LEU A 87 8.28 4.48 -13.98
CA LEU A 87 9.30 5.46 -14.38
C LEU A 87 10.70 4.81 -14.51
N ARG A 88 11.06 3.89 -13.60
CA ARG A 88 12.34 3.15 -13.67
C ARG A 88 12.41 2.12 -14.79
N GLU A 89 11.29 1.52 -15.17
CA GLU A 89 11.23 0.60 -16.33
C GLU A 89 11.35 1.39 -17.64
N ASP A 90 10.70 2.55 -17.73
CA ASP A 90 10.77 3.44 -18.89
C ASP A 90 12.17 4.08 -19.07
N GLU A 91 12.91 4.35 -17.99
CA GLU A 91 14.30 4.85 -18.04
C GLU A 91 15.32 3.80 -18.51
N ASN A 92 14.98 2.50 -18.45
CA ASN A 92 15.88 1.39 -18.77
C ASN A 92 15.57 0.71 -20.12
N ALA A 93 14.63 1.24 -20.89
CA ALA A 93 14.24 0.77 -22.23
C ALA A 93 14.85 1.65 -23.34
#